data_AF-A0A4P6YS99-F1
#
_entry.id   AF-A0A4P6YS99-F1
#
_cell.length_a   1.000
_cell.length_b   1.000
_cell.length_c   1.000
_cell.angle_alpha   90.00
_cell.angle_beta   90.00
_cell.angle_gamma   90.00
#
_symmetry.space_group_name_H-M   'P 1'
#
loop_
_entity.id
_entity.type
_entity.pdbx_description
1 polymer ?
#
loop_
_entity_poly.entity_id
_entity_poly.type
_entity_poly.pdbx_seq_one_letter_code
_entity_poly.pdbx_strand_id
1 'polypeptide(L)'
;MAQKKDEPTMLAGTQSRAEREAGRVAQASQKRRHLITKMIMTIIVLAIIGGGIAWYFANRQANHVADENAKNSKVVKSASSTPKSSNKIATQYAVDWAPSVKTISPEEYINNIYGKTPKLYLIVGSSADARIDQLAKLTKSNSANFGLNIPIYFLDANRYYTNGNNTDRAAFAEILGSVQLAKVDANKLPNTVDFESSLFANKLTKVDGKAAYAKYTAPAKAFNDGKTLDAFLKGVNQAMSKK
;
A
#
# COMPACT_ATOMS: atom_id res chain seq x y z
N MET A 1 47.76 5.20 70.78
CA MET A 1 47.02 6.44 70.49
C MET A 1 48.00 7.47 69.94
N ALA A 2 47.85 7.87 68.67
CA ALA A 2 48.36 9.12 68.10
C ALA A 2 47.59 9.38 66.79
N GLN A 3 47.11 10.61 66.64
CA GLN A 3 46.10 11.06 65.67
C GLN A 3 46.64 11.25 64.24
N LYS A 4 45.70 11.13 63.29
CA LYS A 4 45.72 11.58 61.88
C LYS A 4 46.46 12.90 61.61
N LYS A 5 47.09 13.01 60.44
CA LYS A 5 47.23 14.26 59.67
C LYS A 5 46.78 14.01 58.23
N ASP A 6 45.74 14.73 57.84
CA ASP A 6 45.20 14.80 56.48
C ASP A 6 46.02 15.83 55.66
N GLU A 7 46.26 15.54 54.38
CA GLU A 7 46.73 16.52 53.39
C GLU A 7 45.52 17.24 52.74
N PRO A 8 45.66 18.52 52.35
CA PRO A 8 44.54 19.32 51.87
C PRO A 8 44.22 19.05 50.39
N THR A 9 42.98 18.61 50.15
CA THR A 9 42.30 18.62 48.86
C THR A 9 42.36 20.02 48.25
N MET A 10 42.99 20.16 47.08
CA MET A 10 42.99 21.40 46.33
C MET A 10 41.56 21.78 45.89
N LEU A 11 41.31 23.08 45.98
CA LEU A 11 40.03 23.76 45.82
C LEU A 11 39.35 23.51 44.46
N ALA A 12 38.24 22.79 44.48
CA ALA A 12 37.21 22.85 43.44
C ALA A 12 36.29 24.06 43.69
N GLY A 13 36.74 25.24 43.31
CA GLY A 13 35.93 26.45 43.16
C GLY A 13 36.42 27.18 41.92
N THR A 14 35.62 27.78 41.05
CA THR A 14 34.26 28.30 41.18
C THR A 14 33.81 28.62 39.74
N GLN A 15 32.89 27.83 39.16
CA GLN A 15 32.16 28.31 37.99
C GLN A 15 31.26 29.46 38.44
N SER A 16 31.42 30.61 37.80
CA SER A 16 30.76 31.86 38.17
C SER A 16 29.24 31.74 38.00
N ARG A 17 28.46 32.47 38.81
CA ARG A 17 26.98 32.52 38.69
C ARG A 17 26.52 32.87 37.26
N ALA A 18 27.33 33.62 36.50
CA ALA A 18 27.05 34.01 35.11
C ALA A 18 27.05 32.82 34.14
N GLU A 19 27.91 31.81 34.35
CA GLU A 19 27.98 30.63 33.48
C GLU A 19 26.79 29.67 33.70
N ARG A 20 26.27 29.60 34.92
CA ARG A 20 25.07 28.81 35.24
C ARG A 20 23.79 29.41 34.67
N GLU A 21 23.73 30.73 34.53
CA GLU A 21 22.57 31.42 33.93
C GLU A 21 22.61 31.36 32.40
N ALA A 22 23.79 31.52 31.78
CA ALA A 22 23.96 31.37 30.33
C ALA A 22 23.60 29.96 29.82
N GLY A 23 23.95 28.91 30.59
CA GLY A 23 23.61 27.52 30.26
C GLY A 23 22.10 27.22 30.29
N ARG A 24 21.33 27.86 31.18
CA ARG A 24 19.87 27.68 31.25
C ARG A 24 19.13 28.41 30.14
N VAL A 25 19.58 29.60 29.75
CA VAL A 25 18.97 30.38 28.65
C VAL A 25 19.24 29.73 27.29
N ALA A 26 20.44 29.15 27.09
CA ALA A 26 20.78 28.40 25.88
C ALA A 26 19.92 27.13 25.71
N GLN A 27 19.72 26.36 26.78
CA GLN A 27 18.89 25.14 26.76
C GLN A 27 17.38 25.43 26.58
N ALA A 28 16.88 26.56 27.10
CA ALA A 28 15.49 26.98 26.88
C ALA A 28 15.23 27.35 25.41
N SER A 29 16.21 27.96 24.73
CA SER A 29 16.09 28.34 23.31
C SER A 29 16.12 27.14 22.35
N GLN A 30 16.94 26.12 22.64
CA GLN A 30 17.04 24.92 21.81
C GLN A 30 15.79 24.03 21.91
N LYS A 31 15.21 23.89 23.11
CA LYS A 31 13.95 23.14 23.29
C LYS A 31 12.77 23.82 22.57
N ARG A 32 12.68 25.16 22.61
CA ARG A 32 11.64 25.91 21.87
C ARG A 32 11.82 25.80 20.36
N ARG A 33 13.05 25.90 19.84
CA ARG A 33 13.31 25.71 18.40
C ARG A 33 12.91 24.31 17.93
N HIS A 34 13.19 23.27 18.70
CA HIS A 34 12.83 21.90 18.33
C HIS A 34 11.31 21.65 18.35
N LEU A 35 10.60 22.28 19.29
CA LEU A 35 9.13 22.23 19.35
C LEU A 35 8.48 22.99 18.19
N ILE A 36 9.01 24.16 17.84
CA ILE A 36 8.52 24.96 16.71
C ILE A 36 8.76 24.25 15.39
N THR A 37 9.94 23.65 15.17
CA THR A 37 10.22 22.87 13.95
C THR A 37 9.31 21.65 13.83
N LYS A 38 9.01 20.95 14.94
CA LYS A 38 8.02 19.85 14.93
C LYS A 38 6.60 20.32 14.66
N MET A 39 6.19 21.48 15.18
CA MET A 39 4.88 22.07 14.87
C MET A 39 4.78 22.48 13.40
N ILE A 40 5.80 23.15 12.85
CA ILE A 40 5.80 23.57 11.45
C ILE A 40 5.76 22.36 10.52
N MET A 41 6.54 21.30 10.79
CA MET A 41 6.48 20.07 9.98
C MET A 41 5.10 19.41 10.03
N THR A 42 4.47 19.34 11.21
CA THR A 42 3.13 18.79 11.34
C THR A 42 2.09 19.62 10.58
N ILE A 43 2.18 20.96 10.65
CA ILE A 43 1.30 21.87 9.91
C ILE A 43 1.50 21.72 8.39
N ILE A 44 2.74 21.57 7.91
CA ILE A 44 3.03 21.34 6.49
C ILE A 44 2.46 20.00 6.03
N VAL A 45 2.63 18.93 6.80
CA VAL A 45 2.06 17.62 6.46
C VAL A 45 0.52 17.67 6.44
N LEU A 46 -0.10 18.35 7.40
CA LEU A 46 -1.55 18.57 7.41
C LEU A 46 -2.01 19.43 6.23
N ALA A 47 -1.24 20.43 5.81
CA ALA A 47 -1.53 21.26 4.64
C ALA A 47 -1.38 20.48 3.32
N ILE A 48 -0.43 19.55 3.22
CA ILE A 48 -0.26 18.67 2.04
C ILE A 48 -1.41 17.67 1.96
N ILE A 49 -1.79 17.05 3.08
CA ILE A 49 -2.91 16.09 3.13
C ILE A 49 -4.24 16.83 2.88
N GLY A 50 -4.48 17.94 3.56
CA GLY A 50 -5.68 18.76 3.38
C GLY A 50 -5.77 19.40 1.99
N GLY A 51 -4.65 19.90 1.46
CA GLY A 51 -4.54 20.45 0.11
C GLY A 51 -4.76 19.40 -0.98
N GLY A 52 -4.24 18.18 -0.78
CA GLY A 52 -4.49 17.04 -1.67
C GLY A 52 -5.97 16.65 -1.71
N ILE A 53 -6.64 16.62 -0.55
CA ILE A 53 -8.08 16.34 -0.46
C ILE A 53 -8.90 17.47 -1.11
N ALA A 54 -8.59 18.74 -0.81
CA ALA A 54 -9.31 19.89 -1.39
C ALA A 54 -9.14 19.96 -2.91
N TRP A 55 -7.92 19.72 -3.43
CA TRP A 55 -7.65 19.64 -4.87
C TRP A 55 -8.39 18.48 -5.53
N TYR A 56 -8.43 17.31 -4.87
CA TYR A 56 -9.16 16.14 -5.35
C TYR A 56 -10.67 16.39 -5.47
N PHE A 57 -11.30 17.03 -4.48
CA PHE A 57 -12.73 17.36 -4.53
C PHE A 57 -13.07 18.51 -5.50
N ALA A 58 -12.22 19.53 -5.61
CA ALA A 58 -12.41 20.63 -6.56
C ALA A 58 -12.31 20.16 -8.03
N ASN A 59 -11.35 19.28 -8.35
CA ASN A 59 -11.23 18.72 -9.71
C ASN A 59 -12.37 17.76 -10.07
N ARG A 60 -13.00 17.09 -9.10
CA ARG A 60 -14.18 16.24 -9.35
C ARG A 60 -15.41 17.06 -9.74
N GLN A 61 -15.61 18.24 -9.13
CA GLN A 61 -16.72 19.13 -9.49
C GLN A 61 -16.54 19.74 -10.89
N ALA A 62 -15.32 20.12 -11.26
CA ALA A 62 -15.04 20.65 -12.61
C ALA A 62 -15.33 19.63 -13.72
N ASN A 63 -14.98 18.35 -13.51
CA ASN A 63 -15.22 17.30 -14.49
C ASN A 63 -16.70 16.88 -14.59
N HIS A 64 -17.45 16.91 -13.48
CA HIS A 64 -18.89 16.66 -13.51
C HIS A 64 -19.68 17.75 -14.26
N VAL A 65 -19.26 19.02 -14.17
CA VAL A 65 -19.90 20.14 -14.91
C VAL A 65 -19.55 20.08 -16.41
N ALA A 66 -18.35 19.59 -16.77
CA ALA A 66 -17.97 19.39 -18.17
C ALA A 66 -18.74 18.22 -18.82
N ASP A 67 -18.96 17.13 -18.09
CA ASP A 67 -19.66 15.94 -18.59
C ASP A 67 -21.19 16.14 -18.70
N GLU A 68 -21.79 17.03 -17.91
CA GLU A 68 -23.21 17.39 -18.08
C GLU A 68 -23.44 18.32 -19.28
N ASN A 69 -22.48 19.18 -19.64
CA ASN A 69 -22.56 19.99 -20.85
C ASN A 69 -22.30 19.18 -22.14
N ALA A 70 -21.56 18.07 -22.07
CA ALA A 70 -21.29 17.22 -23.22
C ALA A 70 -22.47 16.30 -23.62
N LYS A 71 -23.45 16.08 -22.74
CA LYS A 71 -24.62 15.24 -23.02
C LYS A 71 -25.75 15.92 -23.80
N ASN A 72 -25.66 17.23 -24.05
CA ASN A 72 -26.74 18.00 -24.71
C ASN A 72 -26.46 18.43 -26.15
N SER A 73 -25.41 17.91 -26.79
CA SER A 73 -25.13 18.18 -28.21
C SER A 73 -24.96 16.89 -28.99
N LYS A 74 -26.07 16.32 -29.46
CA LYS A 74 -26.04 15.22 -30.42
C LYS A 74 -27.11 15.37 -31.50
N VAL A 75 -26.82 16.20 -32.51
CA VAL A 75 -27.24 16.05 -33.93
C VAL A 75 -26.21 16.89 -34.71
N VAL A 76 -25.44 16.41 -35.70
CA VAL A 76 -25.78 16.19 -37.12
C VAL A 76 -24.59 15.47 -37.82
N LYS A 77 -24.93 14.76 -38.89
CA LYS A 77 -24.18 13.86 -39.79
C LYS A 77 -22.85 14.34 -40.41
N SER A 78 -22.05 13.32 -40.76
CA SER A 78 -21.24 13.12 -41.98
C SER A 78 -19.72 13.39 -41.99
N ALA A 79 -19.04 12.31 -42.41
CA ALA A 79 -17.90 12.20 -43.35
C ALA A 79 -16.43 12.36 -42.87
N SER A 80 -15.71 11.26 -43.15
CA SER A 80 -14.33 11.14 -43.66
C SER A 80 -13.11 11.37 -42.77
N SER A 81 -12.25 10.33 -42.85
CA SER A 81 -10.79 10.26 -42.63
C SER A 81 -10.24 10.60 -41.24
N THR A 82 -9.81 9.57 -40.53
CA THR A 82 -8.84 9.68 -39.43
C THR A 82 -7.99 8.41 -39.41
N PRO A 83 -6.68 8.49 -39.11
CA PRO A 83 -5.78 7.35 -39.21
C PRO A 83 -6.22 6.29 -38.19
N LYS A 84 -6.08 5.01 -38.56
CA LYS A 84 -6.16 3.90 -37.61
C LYS A 84 -5.11 4.14 -36.51
N SER A 85 -5.50 4.83 -35.43
CA SER A 85 -4.86 4.68 -34.14
C SER A 85 -5.13 3.25 -33.73
N SER A 86 -4.16 2.37 -34.01
CA SER A 86 -4.10 1.06 -33.41
C SER A 86 -3.77 1.22 -31.94
N ASN A 87 -4.71 1.76 -31.16
CA ASN A 87 -4.84 1.32 -29.78
C ASN A 87 -5.24 -0.15 -29.91
N LYS A 88 -4.23 -1.03 -29.90
CA LYS A 88 -4.43 -2.42 -29.48
C LYS A 88 -5.12 -2.30 -28.12
N ILE A 89 -6.44 -2.44 -28.11
CA ILE A 89 -7.17 -2.79 -26.89
C ILE A 89 -6.44 -4.04 -26.43
N ALA A 90 -5.69 -3.94 -25.34
CA ALA A 90 -4.98 -5.07 -24.78
C ALA A 90 -6.00 -6.20 -24.70
N THR A 91 -5.76 -7.29 -25.44
CA THR A 91 -6.60 -8.49 -25.36
C THR A 91 -6.70 -8.81 -23.89
N GLN A 92 -7.91 -8.71 -23.36
CA GLN A 92 -8.17 -8.78 -21.95
C GLN A 92 -7.92 -10.23 -21.54
N TYR A 93 -6.70 -10.53 -21.08
CA TYR A 93 -6.34 -11.85 -20.58
C TYR A 93 -7.18 -12.09 -19.33
N ALA A 94 -8.26 -12.83 -19.47
CA ALA A 94 -9.11 -13.22 -18.36
C ALA A 94 -8.62 -14.57 -17.84
N VAL A 95 -8.18 -14.59 -16.58
CA VAL A 95 -7.79 -15.83 -15.90
C VAL A 95 -9.06 -16.54 -15.44
N ASP A 96 -9.21 -17.80 -15.84
CA ASP A 96 -10.36 -18.61 -15.52
C ASP A 96 -10.19 -19.27 -14.13
N TRP A 97 -10.63 -18.56 -13.09
CA TRP A 97 -10.48 -18.93 -11.69
C TRP A 97 -11.54 -19.93 -11.18
N ALA A 98 -11.23 -20.60 -10.06
CA ALA A 98 -12.26 -21.30 -9.30
C ALA A 98 -13.31 -20.32 -8.73
N PRO A 99 -14.58 -20.74 -8.52
CA PRO A 99 -15.63 -19.86 -7.98
C PRO A 99 -15.31 -19.22 -6.62
N SER A 100 -14.40 -19.81 -5.86
CA SER A 100 -13.94 -19.30 -4.56
C SER A 100 -13.00 -18.09 -4.65
N VAL A 101 -12.49 -17.77 -5.84
CA VAL A 101 -11.55 -16.65 -6.07
C VAL A 101 -12.29 -15.51 -6.76
N LYS A 102 -12.34 -14.36 -6.10
CA LYS A 102 -12.98 -13.15 -6.65
C LYS A 102 -11.92 -12.22 -7.25
N THR A 103 -12.03 -11.92 -8.54
CA THR A 103 -11.25 -10.82 -9.12
C THR A 103 -11.86 -9.49 -8.70
N ILE A 104 -11.04 -8.59 -8.17
CA ILE A 104 -11.46 -7.29 -7.63
C ILE A 104 -10.67 -6.16 -8.27
N SER A 105 -11.18 -4.94 -8.20
CA SER A 105 -10.44 -3.74 -8.59
C SER A 105 -9.57 -3.20 -7.45
N PRO A 106 -8.54 -2.38 -7.74
CA PRO A 106 -7.77 -1.69 -6.71
C PRO A 106 -8.65 -0.85 -5.78
N GLU A 107 -9.62 -0.14 -6.35
CA GLU A 107 -10.56 0.68 -5.59
C GLU A 107 -11.44 -0.17 -4.66
N GLU A 108 -11.95 -1.32 -5.12
CA GLU A 108 -12.70 -2.24 -4.28
C GLU A 108 -11.83 -2.77 -3.12
N TYR A 109 -10.57 -3.09 -3.40
CA TYR A 109 -9.63 -3.50 -2.36
C TYR A 109 -9.44 -2.42 -1.30
N ILE A 110 -9.09 -1.20 -1.70
CA ILE A 110 -8.80 -0.07 -0.80
C ILE A 110 -10.05 0.30 0.02
N ASN A 111 -11.20 0.43 -0.64
CA ASN A 111 -12.40 0.97 -0.01
C ASN A 111 -13.15 -0.06 0.82
N ASN A 112 -13.16 -1.34 0.44
CA ASN A 112 -14.07 -2.32 1.03
C ASN A 112 -13.36 -3.48 1.74
N ILE A 113 -12.10 -3.76 1.41
CA ILE A 113 -11.41 -4.95 1.90
C ILE A 113 -10.30 -4.57 2.89
N TYR A 114 -9.44 -3.63 2.51
CA TYR A 114 -8.29 -3.21 3.29
C TYR A 114 -8.72 -2.65 4.64
N GLY A 115 -8.20 -3.24 5.72
CA GLY A 115 -8.49 -2.82 7.09
C GLY A 115 -9.86 -3.23 7.61
N LYS A 116 -10.69 -3.87 6.78
CA LYS A 116 -12.06 -4.28 7.11
C LYS A 116 -12.22 -5.79 7.16
N THR A 117 -11.49 -6.51 6.31
CA THR A 117 -11.56 -7.97 6.23
C THR A 117 -10.59 -8.61 7.23
N PRO A 118 -11.04 -9.38 8.24
CA PRO A 118 -10.16 -9.90 9.29
C PRO A 118 -9.08 -10.87 8.81
N LYS A 119 -9.41 -11.71 7.81
CA LYS A 119 -8.51 -12.68 7.20
C LYS A 119 -8.85 -12.79 5.72
N LEU A 120 -7.85 -12.79 4.87
CA LEU A 120 -8.03 -12.95 3.42
C LEU A 120 -6.79 -13.54 2.77
N TYR A 121 -6.98 -14.21 1.65
CA TYR A 121 -5.92 -14.49 0.71
C TYR A 121 -5.93 -13.44 -0.40
N LEU A 122 -4.77 -12.88 -0.72
CA LEU A 122 -4.62 -11.88 -1.78
C LEU A 122 -3.61 -12.39 -2.80
N ILE A 123 -4.05 -12.55 -4.04
CA ILE A 123 -3.21 -12.81 -5.20
C ILE A 123 -2.99 -11.47 -5.89
N VAL A 124 -1.74 -11.03 -5.98
CA VAL A 124 -1.34 -9.85 -6.76
C VAL A 124 -0.45 -10.35 -7.87
N GLY A 125 -0.90 -10.25 -9.12
CA GLY A 125 -0.21 -10.84 -10.25
C GLY A 125 -0.66 -10.29 -11.57
N SER A 126 0.07 -10.62 -12.62
CA SER A 126 -0.33 -10.30 -13.99
C SER A 126 -1.09 -11.48 -14.60
N SER A 127 -2.25 -11.25 -15.21
CA SER A 127 -2.93 -12.29 -16.00
C SER A 127 -2.12 -12.77 -17.21
N ALA A 128 -1.06 -12.05 -17.60
CA ALA A 128 -0.10 -12.50 -18.61
C ALA A 128 0.98 -13.44 -18.04
N ASP A 129 1.06 -13.63 -16.72
CA ASP A 129 2.02 -14.53 -16.08
C ASP A 129 1.51 -15.98 -16.11
N ALA A 130 2.26 -16.88 -16.73
CA ALA A 130 1.90 -18.30 -16.81
C ALA A 130 1.72 -18.96 -15.43
N ARG A 131 2.39 -18.46 -14.37
CA ARG A 131 2.22 -18.97 -13.00
C ARG A 131 0.84 -18.68 -12.44
N ILE A 132 0.22 -17.58 -12.85
CA ILE A 132 -1.15 -17.23 -12.43
C ILE A 132 -2.16 -18.19 -13.06
N ASP A 133 -1.99 -18.55 -14.34
CA ASP A 133 -2.82 -19.56 -15.00
C ASP A 133 -2.69 -20.95 -14.32
N GLN A 134 -1.46 -21.35 -13.96
CA GLN A 134 -1.23 -22.60 -13.22
C GLN A 134 -1.89 -22.59 -11.83
N LEU A 135 -1.77 -21.47 -11.09
CA LEU A 135 -2.43 -21.32 -9.81
C LEU A 135 -3.95 -21.40 -9.95
N ALA A 136 -4.53 -20.79 -11.00
CA ALA A 136 -5.96 -20.89 -11.27
C ALA A 136 -6.42 -22.34 -11.49
N LYS A 137 -5.67 -23.14 -12.25
CA LYS A 137 -5.95 -24.57 -12.42
C LYS A 137 -5.89 -25.32 -11.09
N LEU A 138 -4.89 -25.04 -10.26
CA LEU A 138 -4.76 -25.66 -8.94
C LEU A 138 -5.92 -25.30 -8.00
N THR A 139 -6.41 -24.06 -8.04
CA THR A 139 -7.56 -23.64 -7.22
C THR A 139 -8.84 -24.38 -7.62
N LYS A 140 -8.99 -24.72 -8.91
CA LYS A 140 -10.13 -25.50 -9.41
C LYS A 140 -10.06 -26.96 -9.02
N SER A 141 -8.89 -27.59 -9.22
CA SER A 141 -8.70 -29.01 -8.91
C SER A 141 -8.74 -29.31 -7.41
N ASN A 142 -8.43 -28.31 -6.56
CA ASN A 142 -8.37 -28.45 -5.11
C ASN A 142 -9.41 -27.57 -4.39
N SER A 143 -10.58 -27.34 -4.98
CA SER A 143 -11.61 -26.46 -4.43
C SER A 143 -12.03 -26.83 -3.00
N ALA A 144 -11.98 -28.11 -2.62
CA ALA A 144 -12.27 -28.57 -1.26
C ALA A 144 -11.25 -28.08 -0.21
N ASN A 145 -9.99 -27.85 -0.60
CA ASN A 145 -8.94 -27.32 0.27
C ASN A 145 -8.90 -25.78 0.27
N PHE A 146 -9.53 -25.16 -0.73
CA PHE A 146 -9.60 -23.73 -0.89
C PHE A 146 -10.90 -23.16 -0.35
N GLY A 147 -10.79 -22.16 0.54
CA GLY A 147 -11.91 -21.24 0.75
C GLY A 147 -13.06 -21.76 1.62
N LEU A 148 -12.87 -22.74 2.51
CA LEU A 148 -13.99 -23.11 3.40
C LEU A 148 -14.43 -21.96 4.32
N ASN A 149 -13.60 -20.95 4.62
CA ASN A 149 -13.99 -19.80 5.47
C ASN A 149 -13.16 -18.51 5.28
N ILE A 150 -12.26 -18.43 4.29
CA ILE A 150 -11.41 -17.25 4.09
C ILE A 150 -11.55 -16.79 2.63
N PRO A 151 -11.95 -15.54 2.38
CA PRO A 151 -12.10 -15.03 1.02
C PRO A 151 -10.75 -14.95 0.31
N ILE A 152 -10.77 -15.24 -0.98
CA ILE A 152 -9.59 -15.18 -1.86
C ILE A 152 -9.85 -14.13 -2.93
N TYR A 153 -8.97 -13.15 -3.01
CA TYR A 153 -9.07 -12.04 -3.94
C TYR A 153 -7.92 -12.06 -4.94
N PHE A 154 -8.20 -11.69 -6.19
CA PHE A 154 -7.19 -11.50 -7.23
C PHE A 154 -7.21 -10.05 -7.73
N LEU A 155 -6.03 -9.42 -7.73
CA LEU A 155 -5.76 -8.12 -8.32
C LEU A 155 -4.86 -8.30 -9.55
N ASP A 156 -5.42 -8.00 -10.72
CA ASP A 156 -4.74 -8.19 -12.01
C ASP A 156 -3.96 -6.95 -12.45
N ALA A 157 -2.64 -7.01 -12.36
CA ALA A 157 -1.77 -5.94 -12.81
C ALA A 157 -1.86 -5.65 -14.31
N ASN A 158 -2.04 -6.68 -15.14
CA ASN A 158 -2.18 -6.48 -16.59
C ASN A 158 -3.47 -5.72 -16.92
N ARG A 159 -4.49 -5.87 -16.08
CA ARG A 159 -5.76 -5.16 -16.23
C ARG A 159 -5.75 -3.76 -15.65
N TYR A 160 -5.03 -3.50 -14.55
CA TYR A 160 -5.14 -2.23 -13.82
C TYR A 160 -3.89 -1.35 -13.88
N TYR A 161 -2.73 -1.93 -14.21
CA TYR A 161 -1.48 -1.17 -14.35
C TYR A 161 -1.22 -0.76 -15.80
N THR A 162 -1.44 -1.66 -16.74
CA THR A 162 -1.11 -1.48 -18.17
C THR A 162 -2.29 -1.04 -19.05
N ASN A 163 -3.43 -0.69 -18.46
CA ASN A 163 -4.65 -0.31 -19.19
C ASN A 163 -4.71 1.15 -19.67
N GLY A 164 -3.68 1.95 -19.38
CA GLY A 164 -3.61 3.37 -19.73
C GLY A 164 -4.42 4.31 -18.83
N ASN A 165 -5.23 3.81 -17.89
CA ASN A 165 -5.94 4.60 -16.91
C ASN A 165 -5.01 4.99 -15.74
N ASN A 166 -4.75 6.29 -15.58
CA ASN A 166 -3.86 6.79 -14.52
C ASN A 166 -4.40 6.55 -13.11
N THR A 167 -5.73 6.57 -12.93
CA THR A 167 -6.35 6.33 -11.62
C THR A 167 -6.19 4.88 -11.20
N ASP A 168 -6.47 3.92 -12.09
CA ASP A 168 -6.29 2.49 -11.80
C ASP A 168 -4.81 2.18 -11.53
N ARG A 169 -3.91 2.76 -12.33
CA ARG A 169 -2.46 2.58 -12.19
C ARG A 169 -1.94 3.13 -10.87
N ALA A 170 -2.41 4.31 -10.46
CA ALA A 170 -2.06 4.92 -9.18
C ALA A 170 -2.55 4.07 -8.00
N ALA A 171 -3.81 3.64 -8.04
CA ALA A 171 -4.38 2.79 -7.01
C ALA A 171 -3.67 1.41 -6.94
N PHE A 172 -3.34 0.82 -8.08
CA PHE A 172 -2.60 -0.44 -8.12
C PHE A 172 -1.16 -0.27 -7.58
N ALA A 173 -0.49 0.83 -7.93
CA ALA A 173 0.83 1.17 -7.39
C ALA A 173 0.83 1.34 -5.86
N GLU A 174 -0.20 2.00 -5.32
CA GLU A 174 -0.40 2.12 -3.87
C GLU A 174 -0.50 0.73 -3.22
N ILE A 175 -1.25 -0.18 -3.83
CA ILE A 175 -1.35 -1.56 -3.34
C ILE A 175 0.00 -2.24 -3.39
N LEU A 176 0.72 -2.20 -4.52
CA LEU A 176 2.07 -2.77 -4.64
C LEU A 176 3.02 -2.24 -3.56
N GLY A 177 2.96 -0.94 -3.25
CA GLY A 177 3.70 -0.32 -2.16
C GLY A 177 3.28 -0.85 -0.78
N SER A 178 1.97 -0.93 -0.52
CA SER A 178 1.42 -1.40 0.75
C SER A 178 1.80 -2.85 1.07
N VAL A 179 1.80 -3.72 0.05
CA VAL A 179 2.24 -5.13 0.18
C VAL A 179 3.75 -5.30 0.02
N GLN A 180 4.49 -4.19 -0.16
CA GLN A 180 5.95 -4.14 -0.36
C GLN A 180 6.43 -5.00 -1.54
N LEU A 181 5.62 -5.11 -2.59
CA LEU A 181 5.99 -5.76 -3.84
C LEU A 181 6.76 -4.84 -4.77
N ALA A 182 6.57 -3.53 -4.65
CA ALA A 182 7.36 -2.55 -5.37
C ALA A 182 7.42 -1.24 -4.57
N LYS A 183 8.55 -0.54 -4.66
CA LYS A 183 8.65 0.85 -4.19
C LYS A 183 8.20 1.75 -5.34
N VAL A 184 6.90 2.03 -5.41
CA VAL A 184 6.34 2.90 -6.45
C VAL A 184 6.14 4.30 -5.87
N ASP A 185 6.81 5.28 -6.46
CA ASP A 185 6.54 6.70 -6.18
C ASP A 185 5.23 7.08 -6.89
N ALA A 186 4.23 7.51 -6.12
CA ALA A 186 2.95 7.94 -6.66
C ALA A 186 3.07 9.14 -7.63
N ASN A 187 4.14 9.93 -7.51
CA ASN A 187 4.42 11.07 -8.39
C ASN A 187 5.17 10.68 -9.67
N LYS A 188 5.70 9.44 -9.73
CA LYS A 188 6.43 8.89 -10.87
C LYS A 188 6.01 7.44 -11.08
N LEU A 189 4.77 7.25 -11.51
CA LEU A 189 4.25 5.93 -11.88
C LEU A 189 4.94 5.48 -13.18
N PRO A 190 5.90 4.55 -13.16
CA PRO A 190 6.51 4.08 -14.38
C PRO A 190 5.45 3.41 -15.27
N ASN A 191 5.65 3.40 -16.59
CA ASN A 191 4.73 2.68 -17.48
C ASN A 191 4.79 1.15 -17.28
N THR A 192 5.83 0.67 -16.62
CA THR A 192 6.08 -0.73 -16.28
C THR A 192 6.64 -0.82 -14.86
N VAL A 193 6.09 -1.69 -14.04
CA VAL A 193 6.67 -2.07 -12.74
C VAL A 193 7.10 -3.52 -12.85
N ASP A 194 8.38 -3.76 -12.57
CA ASP A 194 8.86 -5.12 -12.40
C ASP A 194 8.44 -5.60 -11.00
N PHE A 195 7.53 -6.57 -10.96
CA PHE A 195 7.14 -7.23 -9.72
C PHE A 195 6.79 -8.69 -10.03
N GLU A 196 7.08 -9.56 -9.08
CA GLU A 196 6.77 -10.97 -9.20
C GLU A 196 5.34 -11.25 -8.73
N SER A 197 4.53 -11.92 -9.56
CA SER A 197 3.22 -12.41 -9.14
C SER A 197 3.33 -13.20 -7.84
N SER A 198 2.51 -12.85 -6.86
CA SER A 198 2.63 -13.27 -5.47
C SER A 198 1.28 -13.61 -4.86
N LEU A 199 1.27 -14.61 -3.99
CA LEU A 199 0.11 -15.01 -3.18
C LEU A 199 0.43 -14.72 -1.72
N PHE A 200 -0.46 -14.01 -1.05
CA PHE A 200 -0.35 -13.65 0.34
C PHE A 200 -1.51 -14.22 1.14
N ALA A 201 -1.22 -14.71 2.34
CA ALA A 201 -2.20 -14.84 3.41
C ALA A 201 -2.09 -13.61 4.32
N ASN A 202 -3.18 -12.89 4.50
CA ASN A 202 -3.22 -11.65 5.25
C ASN A 202 -4.17 -11.79 6.45
N LYS A 203 -3.67 -11.48 7.64
CA LYS A 203 -4.47 -11.36 8.87
C LYS A 203 -4.45 -9.92 9.34
N LEU A 204 -5.64 -9.34 9.55
CA LEU A 204 -5.78 -7.99 10.05
C LEU A 204 -5.22 -7.92 11.47
N THR A 205 -4.35 -6.96 11.67
CA THR A 205 -3.69 -6.62 12.93
C THR A 205 -3.86 -5.12 13.18
N LYS A 206 -3.63 -4.70 14.41
CA LYS A 206 -3.53 -3.28 14.76
C LYS A 206 -2.07 -2.97 15.06
N VAL A 207 -1.49 -2.04 14.31
CA VAL A 207 -0.17 -1.49 14.57
C VAL A 207 -0.36 -0.01 14.83
N ASP A 208 0.03 0.47 16.01
CA ASP A 208 -0.11 1.87 16.43
C ASP A 208 -1.52 2.45 16.27
N GLY A 209 -2.54 1.63 16.54
CA GLY A 209 -3.95 2.01 16.40
C GLY A 209 -4.45 2.10 14.95
N LYS A 210 -3.61 1.83 13.95
CA LYS A 210 -3.97 1.76 12.53
C LYS A 210 -4.15 0.32 12.08
N ALA A 211 -5.05 0.11 11.12
CA ALA A 211 -5.23 -1.17 10.45
C ALA A 211 -3.97 -1.53 9.66
N ALA A 212 -3.42 -2.71 9.91
CA ALA A 212 -2.27 -3.26 9.19
C ALA A 212 -2.47 -4.77 8.99
N TYR A 213 -1.87 -5.37 7.96
CA TYR A 213 -1.92 -6.81 7.77
C TYR A 213 -0.58 -7.46 8.14
N ALA A 214 -0.63 -8.48 8.98
CA ALA A 214 0.43 -9.49 9.01
C ALA A 214 0.29 -10.32 7.74
N LYS A 215 1.36 -10.38 6.94
CA LYS A 215 1.39 -11.06 5.64
C LYS A 215 2.32 -12.26 5.67
N TYR A 216 1.87 -13.36 5.09
CA TYR A 216 2.67 -14.55 4.83
C TYR A 216 2.70 -14.76 3.32
N THR A 217 3.88 -14.74 2.72
CA THR A 217 4.05 -14.92 1.29
C THR A 217 4.18 -16.41 0.96
N ALA A 218 3.41 -16.87 -0.04
CA ALA A 218 3.53 -18.23 -0.53
C ALA A 218 4.90 -18.43 -1.21
N PRO A 219 5.53 -19.61 -1.06
CA PRO A 219 6.73 -19.93 -1.81
C PRO A 219 6.42 -20.02 -3.31
N ALA A 220 7.38 -19.70 -4.18
CA ALA A 220 7.19 -19.74 -5.64
C ALA A 220 6.64 -21.08 -6.16
N LYS A 221 7.04 -22.20 -5.54
CA LYS A 221 6.53 -23.55 -5.86
C LYS A 221 5.03 -23.73 -5.59
N ALA A 222 4.40 -22.90 -4.77
CA ALA A 222 2.95 -22.98 -4.53
C ALA A 222 2.11 -22.63 -5.77
N PHE A 223 2.71 -21.99 -6.79
CA PHE A 223 2.01 -21.64 -8.03
C PHE A 223 1.88 -22.81 -9.00
N ASN A 224 2.70 -23.85 -8.85
CA ASN A 224 2.75 -24.98 -9.79
C ASN A 224 2.71 -26.36 -9.10
N ASP A 225 2.81 -26.43 -7.77
CA ASP A 225 2.66 -27.66 -7.00
C ASP A 225 1.52 -27.55 -5.99
N GLY A 226 0.46 -28.33 -6.23
CA GLY A 226 -0.71 -28.41 -5.36
C GLY A 226 -0.41 -28.86 -3.93
N LYS A 227 0.61 -29.71 -3.72
CA LYS A 227 1.01 -30.14 -2.36
C LYS A 227 1.67 -29.01 -1.59
N THR A 228 2.58 -28.28 -2.23
CA THR A 228 3.22 -27.10 -1.64
C THR A 228 2.19 -26.01 -1.32
N LEU A 229 1.23 -25.80 -2.22
CA LEU A 229 0.12 -24.86 -2.02
C LEU A 229 -0.75 -25.26 -0.83
N ASP A 230 -1.20 -26.51 -0.76
CA ASP A 230 -1.99 -27.03 0.37
C ASP A 230 -1.24 -26.91 1.71
N ALA A 231 0.05 -27.27 1.73
CA ALA A 231 0.89 -27.13 2.92
C ALA A 231 1.00 -25.67 3.38
N PHE A 232 1.20 -24.73 2.45
CA PHE A 232 1.22 -23.30 2.74
C PHE A 232 -0.11 -22.85 3.37
N LEU A 233 -1.24 -23.15 2.72
CA LEU A 233 -2.58 -22.77 3.17
C LEU A 233 -2.89 -23.33 4.57
N LYS A 234 -2.59 -24.61 4.82
CA LYS A 234 -2.76 -25.23 6.14
C LYS A 234 -1.89 -24.56 7.21
N GLY A 235 -0.61 -24.34 6.92
CA GLY A 235 0.33 -23.71 7.85
C GLY A 235 -0.11 -22.30 8.25
N VAL A 236 -0.47 -21.46 7.27
CA VAL A 236 -0.91 -20.09 7.55
C VAL A 236 -2.28 -20.04 8.20
N ASN A 237 -3.22 -20.94 7.87
CA ASN A 237 -4.51 -21.03 8.56
C ASN A 237 -4.35 -21.33 10.05
N GLN A 238 -3.46 -22.27 10.41
CA GLN A 238 -3.14 -22.56 11.80
C GLN A 238 -2.51 -21.36 12.50
N ALA A 239 -1.55 -20.68 11.86
CA ALA A 239 -0.93 -19.46 12.39
C ALA A 239 -1.97 -18.34 12.60
N MET A 240 -2.91 -18.18 11.67
CA MET A 240 -3.96 -17.16 11.74
C MET A 240 -5.03 -17.47 12.79
N SER A 241 -5.20 -18.74 13.17
CA SER A 241 -6.15 -19.19 14.20
C SER A 241 -5.68 -18.96 15.63
N LYS A 242 -4.37 -18.87 15.88
CA LYS A 242 -3.83 -18.57 17.22
C LYS A 242 -4.12 -17.11 17.56
N LYS A 243 -4.70 -16.89 18.75
CA LYS A 243 -5.14 -15.58 19.26
C LYS A 243 -3.94 -14.71 19.60
#